data_AF-A0A357IQB3-F1
#
_entry.id   AF-A0A357IQB3-F1
#
_cell.length_a   1.000
_cell.length_b   1.000
_cell.length_c   1.000
_cell.angle_alpha   90.00
_cell.angle_beta   90.00
_cell.angle_gamma   90.00
#
_symmetry.space_group_name_H-M   'P 1'
#
loop_
_entity.id
_entity.type
_entity.pdbx_description
1 polymer ?
#
loop_
_entity_poly.entity_id
_entity_poly.type
_entity_poly.pdbx_seq_one_letter_code
_entity_poly.pdbx_strand_id
1 'polypeptide(L)' 'MPEIGFDNAKYLAMQSEHIEKRIAQFGGKLYLEFGGKLFDDYHASRVLPGFVPDAKLQLLLKMRDEAEIVIAINSQ' A
#
# COMPACT_ATOMS: atom_id res chain seq x y z
N MET A 1 8.42 -25.00 5.68
CA MET A 1 8.07 -23.60 5.36
C MET A 1 7.26 -23.06 6.53
N PRO A 2 7.48 -21.81 6.98
CA PRO A 2 6.61 -21.22 7.99
C PRO A 2 5.15 -21.27 7.52
N GLU A 3 4.22 -21.48 8.46
CA GLU A 3 2.79 -21.49 8.16
C GLU A 3 2.37 -20.10 7.67
N ILE A 4 1.63 -20.04 6.56
CA ILE A 4 1.19 -18.78 5.98
C ILE A 4 0.08 -18.22 6.88
N GLY A 5 0.33 -17.09 7.53
CA GLY A 5 -0.61 -16.38 8.40
C GLY A 5 -1.22 -15.13 7.76
N PHE A 6 -0.75 -14.75 6.57
CA PHE A 6 -1.18 -13.55 5.85
C PHE A 6 -1.36 -13.83 4.36
N ASP A 7 -2.55 -13.50 3.84
CA ASP A 7 -2.86 -13.60 2.41
C ASP A 7 -2.61 -12.26 1.71
N ASN A 8 -1.50 -12.19 0.98
CA ASN A 8 -1.10 -10.99 0.27
C ASN A 8 -2.06 -10.61 -0.87
N ALA A 9 -2.62 -11.60 -1.58
CA ALA A 9 -3.52 -11.34 -2.70
C ALA A 9 -4.83 -10.73 -2.19
N LYS A 10 -5.37 -11.28 -1.10
CA LYS A 10 -6.54 -10.72 -0.41
C LYS A 10 -6.26 -9.31 0.10
N TYR A 11 -5.09 -9.07 0.70
CA TYR A 11 -4.69 -7.74 1.15
C TYR A 11 -4.67 -6.72 0.00
N LEU A 12 -4.02 -7.05 -1.13
CA LEU A 12 -3.95 -6.15 -2.28
C LEU A 12 -5.35 -5.84 -2.85
N ALA A 13 -6.21 -6.85 -2.97
CA ALA A 13 -7.57 -6.67 -3.45
C ALA A 13 -8.38 -5.74 -2.52
N MET A 14 -8.41 -6.06 -1.22
CA MET A 14 -9.17 -5.29 -0.23
C MET A 14 -8.64 -3.87 -0.09
N GLN A 15 -7.33 -3.66 -0.02
CA GLN A 15 -6.77 -2.31 0.14
C GLN A 15 -7.05 -1.42 -1.07
N SER A 16 -6.93 -1.95 -2.29
CA SER A 16 -7.24 -1.15 -3.49
C SER A 16 -8.70 -0.70 -3.48
N GLU A 17 -9.62 -1.63 -3.22
CA GLU A 17 -11.06 -1.36 -3.17
C GLU A 17 -11.40 -0.33 -2.09
N HIS A 18 -10.76 -0.43 -0.92
CA HIS A 18 -10.98 0.54 0.16
C HIS A 18 -10.45 1.94 -0.19
N ILE A 19 -9.33 2.05 -0.90
CA ILE A 19 -8.80 3.34 -1.36
C ILE A 19 -9.75 3.95 -2.40
N GLU A 20 -10.21 3.18 -3.39
CA GLU A 20 -11.19 3.64 -4.39
C GLU A 20 -12.49 4.13 -3.73
N LYS A 21 -13.04 3.35 -2.79
CA LYS A 21 -14.20 3.77 -1.99
C LYS A 21 -13.94 5.07 -1.23
N ARG A 22 -12.74 5.23 -0.69
CA ARG A 22 -12.36 6.46 0.03
C ARG A 22 -12.29 7.65 -0.91
N ILE A 23 -11.73 7.50 -2.10
CA ILE A 23 -11.70 8.55 -3.15
C ILE A 23 -13.13 8.97 -3.51
N ALA A 24 -14.03 8.01 -3.71
CA ALA A 24 -15.43 8.28 -4.03
C ALA A 24 -16.16 9.06 -2.91
N GLN A 25 -15.84 8.77 -1.64
CA GLN A 25 -16.40 9.50 -0.49
C GLN A 25 -16.00 10.99 -0.44
N PHE A 26 -14.85 11.35 -1.02
CA PHE A 26 -14.34 12.73 -1.03
C PHE A 26 -14.58 13.47 -2.36
N GLY A 27 -15.47 12.96 -3.21
CA GLY A 27 -15.82 13.62 -4.47
C GLY A 27 -14.76 13.47 -5.56
N GLY A 28 -13.99 12.38 -5.53
CA GLY A 28 -13.10 11.98 -6.64
C GLY A 28 -11.64 12.39 -6.47
N LYS A 29 -11.25 13.04 -5.37
CA LYS A 29 -9.85 13.39 -5.08
C LYS A 29 -9.47 13.01 -3.64
N LEU A 30 -8.32 12.36 -3.49
CA LEU A 30 -7.75 11.98 -2.20
C LEU A 30 -6.27 12.30 -2.18
N TYR A 31 -5.82 13.02 -1.15
CA TYR A 31 -4.41 13.09 -0.79
C TYR A 31 -4.15 11.99 0.25
N LEU A 32 -3.39 10.98 -0.14
CA LEU A 32 -3.07 9.83 0.71
C LEU A 32 -1.60 9.87 1.10
N GLU A 33 -1.33 9.92 2.40
CA GLU A 33 0.03 9.82 2.94
C GLU A 33 0.46 8.35 2.99
N PHE A 34 1.58 8.03 2.35
CA PHE A 34 2.24 6.73 2.48
C PHE A 34 3.33 6.80 3.54
N GLY A 35 2.98 6.46 4.78
CA GLY A 35 3.92 6.40 5.89
C GLY A 35 4.84 5.18 5.88
N GLY A 36 6.07 5.37 6.33
CA GLY A 36 7.06 4.30 6.54
C GLY A 36 7.78 3.85 5.26
N LYS A 37 8.27 2.60 5.28
CA LYS A 37 9.02 2.04 4.15
C LYS A 37 8.08 1.64 3.01
N LEU A 38 8.29 2.22 1.83
CA LEU A 38 7.61 1.88 0.57
C LEU A 38 8.20 0.61 -0.07
N PHE A 39 9.52 0.46 0.04
CA PHE A 39 10.30 -0.69 -0.38
C PHE A 39 10.86 -1.40 0.85
N ASP A 40 11.09 -2.70 0.75
CA ASP A 40 11.85 -3.46 1.75
C ASP A 40 11.24 -3.46 3.17
N ASP A 41 9.92 -3.62 3.29
CA ASP A 41 9.23 -3.80 4.58
C ASP A 41 9.44 -5.23 5.14
N TYR A 42 10.72 -5.58 5.36
CA TYR A 42 11.11 -6.86 5.95
C TYR A 42 10.63 -7.01 7.39
N HIS A 43 10.32 -5.91 8.08
CA HIS A 43 9.70 -6.00 9.39
C HIS A 43 8.30 -6.61 9.27
N ALA A 44 7.43 -6.05 8.43
CA ALA A 44 6.10 -6.60 8.18
C ALA A 44 6.17 -8.05 7.66
N SER A 45 7.09 -8.35 6.74
CA SER A 45 7.23 -9.71 6.19
C SER A 45 7.61 -10.77 7.25
N ARG A 46 8.45 -10.41 8.24
CA ARG A 46 8.77 -11.32 9.36
C ARG A 46 7.63 -11.47 10.37
N VAL A 47 6.89 -10.38 10.61
CA VAL A 47 5.80 -10.34 11.61
C VAL A 47 4.52 -10.98 11.05
N LEU A 48 4.28 -10.88 9.75
CA LEU A 48 3.12 -11.38 9.03
C LEU A 48 3.56 -12.41 7.98
N PRO A 49 3.68 -13.70 8.34
CA PRO A 49 4.12 -14.74 7.40
C PRO A 49 3.20 -14.80 6.18
N GLY A 50 3.71 -14.38 5.02
CA GLY A 50 2.95 -14.26 3.78
C GLY A 50 2.77 -12.81 3.28
N PHE A 51 3.10 -11.80 4.09
CA PHE A 51 3.22 -10.42 3.64
C PHE A 51 4.51 -10.22 2.84
N VAL A 52 4.41 -9.71 1.61
CA VAL A 52 5.58 -9.47 0.75
C VAL A 52 6.19 -8.09 1.03
N PRO A 53 7.52 -7.94 1.08
CA PRO A 53 8.17 -6.65 1.42
C PRO A 53 7.80 -5.47 0.51
N ASP A 54 7.35 -5.75 -0.72
CA ASP A 54 6.96 -4.79 -1.74
C ASP A 54 5.43 -4.61 -1.87
N ALA A 55 4.62 -5.13 -0.93
CA ALA A 55 3.15 -5.12 -1.05
C ALA A 55 2.57 -3.71 -1.23
N LYS A 56 3.18 -2.69 -0.61
CA LYS A 56 2.76 -1.28 -0.76
C LYS A 56 3.05 -0.73 -2.16
N LEU A 57 4.16 -1.16 -2.78
CA LEU A 57 4.47 -0.80 -4.16
C LEU A 57 3.48 -1.47 -5.12
N GLN A 58 3.16 -2.74 -4.91
CA GLN A 58 2.16 -3.46 -5.70
C GLN A 58 0.79 -2.75 -5.66
N LEU A 59 0.41 -2.21 -4.50
CA LEU A 59 -0.79 -1.41 -4.33
C LEU A 59 -0.75 -0.13 -5.19
N LEU A 60 0.36 0.62 -5.14
CA LEU A 60 0.55 1.81 -5.97
C LEU A 60 0.57 1.50 -7.47
N LEU A 61 1.23 0.41 -7.87
CA LEU A 61 1.29 -0.03 -9.27
C LEU A 61 -0.08 -0.37 -9.85
N LYS A 62 -0.96 -0.95 -9.03
CA LYS A 62 -2.34 -1.24 -9.44
C LYS A 62 -3.17 0.02 -9.69
N MET A 63 -2.81 1.12 -9.04
CA MET A 63 -3.46 2.42 -9.17
C MET A 63 -2.67 3.40 -10.05
N ARG A 64 -1.59 2.96 -10.71
CA ARG A 64 -0.61 3.85 -11.34
C ARG A 64 -1.19 4.80 -12.38
N ASP A 65 -2.27 4.39 -13.06
CA ASP A 65 -2.88 5.17 -14.14
C ASP A 65 -3.77 6.30 -13.57
N GLU A 66 -4.12 6.23 -12.29
CA GLU A 66 -4.98 7.19 -11.57
C GLU A 66 -4.25 7.91 -10.42
N ALA A 67 -3.00 7.52 -10.13
CA ALA A 67 -2.22 8.03 -9.00
C ALA A 67 -1.13 9.01 -9.43
N GLU A 68 -0.97 10.08 -8.66
CA GLU A 68 0.13 11.04 -8.75
C GLU A 68 0.98 10.95 -7.47
N ILE A 69 2.32 10.95 -7.61
CA ILE A 69 3.24 10.87 -6.47
C ILE A 69 3.77 12.26 -6.12
N VAL A 70 3.49 12.70 -4.89
CA VAL A 70 4.04 13.94 -4.31
C VAL A 70 5.11 13.56 -3.28
N ILE A 71 6.35 14.01 -3.49
CA ILE A 71 7.47 13.78 -2.57
C ILE A 71 7.67 15.03 -1.71
N ALA A 72 7.45 14.89 -0.40
CA ALA A 72 7.73 15.95 0.57
C ALA A 72 9.15 15.82 1.14
N ILE A 73 9.89 16.92 1.17
CA ILE A 73 11.25 17.01 1.72
C ILE A 73 11.28 18.17 2.71
N ASN A 74 11.79 17.94 3.93
CA ASN A 74 12.00 19.01 4.90
C ASN A 74 13.25 19.81 4.51
N SER A 75 13.17 21.13 4.57
CA SER A 75 14.26 22.05 4.21
C SER A 75 15.19 22.41 5.39
N GLN A 76 14.92 21.92 6.60
CA GLN A 76 15.67 22.21 7.82
C GLN A 76 16.86 21.28 8.02
#